data_AF-A0A7Y6YPZ4-F1
#
_entry.id   AF-A0A7Y6YPZ4-F1
#
_cell.length_a   1.000
_cell.length_b   1.000
_cell.length_c   1.000
_cell.angle_alpha   90.00
_cell.angle_beta   90.00
_cell.angle_gamma   90.00
#
_symmetry.space_group_name_H-M   'P 1'
#
loop_
_entity.id
_entity.type
_entity.pdbx_description
1 polymer ?
#
loop_
_entity_poly.entity_id
_entity_poly.type
_entity_poly.pdbx_seq_one_letter_code
_entity_poly.pdbx_strand_id
1 'polypeptide(L)'
;DGHMVNVTLCFSANQALLAAKAGATFISPFIGRLDDINLDGMELIEDIRTIYDNYGFETQILAASIRSVNHVLDSARIGADVITAPPAVIKAMVNHPLTDKGLDAFLADIKAAEIKIL
;
A
#
# COMPACT_ATOMS: atom_id res chain seq x y z
N ASP A 1 23.03 -17.10 7.01
CA ASP A 1 22.24 -18.34 7.11
C ASP A 1 21.06 -18.45 6.12
N GLY A 2 21.01 -17.65 5.04
CA GLY A 2 20.04 -17.85 3.94
C GLY A 2 18.55 -17.64 4.29
N HIS A 3 18.25 -17.09 5.46
CA HIS A 3 16.89 -16.80 5.88
C HIS A 3 16.41 -15.45 5.34
N MET A 4 15.15 -15.39 4.90
CA MET A 4 14.52 -14.11 4.57
C MET A 4 14.32 -13.28 5.83
N VAL A 5 14.62 -11.99 5.74
CA VAL A 5 14.56 -11.06 6.87
C VAL A 5 13.71 -9.86 6.49
N ASN A 6 12.76 -9.51 7.37
CA ASN A 6 12.05 -8.23 7.32
C ASN A 6 12.56 -7.32 8.44
N VAL A 7 13.19 -6.21 8.07
CA VAL A 7 13.57 -5.15 9.02
C VAL A 7 12.35 -4.26 9.26
N THR A 8 11.85 -4.25 10.50
CA THR A 8 10.67 -3.48 10.89
C THR A 8 11.04 -2.19 11.63
N LEU A 9 10.03 -1.37 11.99
CA LEU A 9 10.21 -0.08 12.68
C LEU A 9 11.15 0.89 11.93
N CYS A 10 10.96 1.02 10.61
CA CYS A 10 11.65 2.01 9.80
C CYS A 10 10.87 3.34 9.76
N PHE A 11 11.55 4.44 10.06
CA PHE A 11 11.02 5.80 10.14
C PHE A 11 11.87 6.83 9.37
N SER A 12 12.96 6.40 8.70
CA SER A 12 13.75 7.27 7.83
C SER A 12 14.41 6.51 6.69
N ALA A 13 14.67 7.20 5.58
CA ALA A 13 15.29 6.62 4.40
C ALA A 13 16.70 6.07 4.69
N ASN A 14 17.43 6.67 5.64
CA ASN A 14 18.75 6.19 6.07
C ASN A 14 18.67 4.81 6.75
N GLN A 15 17.60 4.53 7.52
CA GLN A 15 17.39 3.21 8.10
C GLN A 15 17.12 2.17 7.01
N ALA A 16 16.32 2.51 6.00
CA ALA A 16 16.05 1.64 4.86
C ALA A 16 17.32 1.38 4.02
N LEU A 17 18.17 2.38 3.83
CA LEU A 17 19.46 2.24 3.16
C LEU A 17 20.37 1.24 3.88
N LEU A 18 20.47 1.32 5.21
CA LEU A 18 21.25 0.38 6.01
C LEU A 18 20.67 -1.04 5.95
N ALA A 19 19.34 -1.18 6.02
CA ALA A 19 18.67 -2.47 5.91
C ALA A 19 18.97 -3.16 4.56
N ALA A 20 18.93 -2.41 3.47
CA ALA A 20 19.27 -2.93 2.15
C ALA A 20 20.74 -3.34 2.04
N LYS A 21 21.65 -2.52 2.55
CA LYS A 21 23.09 -2.86 2.59
C LYS A 21 23.40 -4.08 3.46
N ALA A 22 22.59 -4.34 4.47
CA ALA A 22 22.67 -5.55 5.28
C ALA A 22 22.07 -6.79 4.60
N GLY A 23 21.46 -6.66 3.43
CA GLY A 23 20.86 -7.77 2.67
C GLY A 23 19.48 -8.18 3.17
N ALA A 24 18.70 -7.25 3.75
CA ALA A 24 17.32 -7.54 4.13
C ALA A 24 16.47 -7.91 2.91
N THR A 25 15.54 -8.86 3.08
CA THR A 25 14.55 -9.21 2.05
C THR A 25 13.47 -8.13 1.97
N PHE A 26 13.02 -7.64 3.13
CA PHE A 26 12.03 -6.57 3.23
C PHE A 26 12.49 -5.49 4.20
N ILE A 27 12.06 -4.26 3.92
CA ILE A 27 12.05 -3.15 4.87
C ILE A 27 10.60 -2.73 5.10
N SER A 28 10.21 -2.50 6.35
CA SER A 28 8.85 -2.03 6.70
C SER A 28 8.85 -0.60 7.25
N PRO A 29 8.64 0.43 6.39
CA PRO A 29 8.40 1.80 6.82
C PRO A 29 7.01 1.96 7.47
N PHE A 30 6.92 2.63 8.62
CA PHE A 30 5.67 2.77 9.38
C PHE A 30 5.02 4.14 9.11
N ILE A 31 4.40 4.29 7.93
CA ILE A 31 3.89 5.58 7.43
C ILE A 31 2.81 6.19 8.34
N GLY A 32 1.82 5.39 8.78
CA GLY A 32 0.75 5.90 9.63
C GLY A 32 1.18 6.32 11.03
N ARG A 33 2.40 5.98 11.47
CA ARG A 33 2.99 6.51 12.71
C ARG A 33 3.74 7.82 12.50
N LEU A 34 4.18 8.11 11.28
CA LEU A 34 4.72 9.42 10.90
C LEU A 34 3.58 10.43 10.78
N ASP A 35 2.45 10.02 10.21
CA ASP A 35 1.25 10.85 10.14
C ASP A 35 0.76 11.26 11.55
N ASP A 36 0.83 10.36 12.54
CA ASP A 36 0.46 10.63 13.93
C ASP A 36 1.28 11.78 14.56
N ILE A 37 2.46 12.09 14.01
CA ILE A 37 3.33 13.18 14.46
C ILE A 37 3.39 14.34 13.46
N ASN A 38 2.43 14.42 12.53
CA ASN A 38 2.30 15.46 11.50
C ASN A 38 3.44 15.51 10.47
N LEU A 39 4.05 14.36 10.19
CA LEU A 39 4.93 14.18 9.03
C LEU A 39 4.17 13.41 7.96
N ASP A 40 4.39 13.71 6.68
CA ASP A 40 3.81 12.91 5.61
C ASP A 40 4.56 11.57 5.51
N GLY A 41 3.90 10.48 5.92
CA GLY A 41 4.50 9.15 5.85
C GLY A 41 4.75 8.67 4.43
N MET A 42 4.08 9.22 3.41
CA MET A 42 4.26 8.83 2.02
C MET A 42 5.56 9.36 1.42
N GLU A 43 6.05 10.53 1.87
CA GLU A 43 7.37 11.05 1.48
C GLU A 43 8.48 10.05 1.80
N LEU A 44 8.37 9.32 2.92
CA LEU A 44 9.33 8.27 3.26
C LEU A 44 9.33 7.13 2.25
N ILE A 45 8.16 6.73 1.72
CA ILE A 45 8.09 5.66 0.71
C ILE A 45 8.73 6.14 -0.60
N GLU A 46 8.49 7.39 -1.01
CA GLU A 46 9.08 8.00 -2.21
C GLU A 46 10.60 8.10 -2.13
N ASP A 47 11.13 8.56 -0.99
CA ASP A 47 12.57 8.62 -0.74
C ASP A 47 13.22 7.23 -0.82
N ILE A 48 12.61 6.23 -0.16
CA ILE A 48 13.14 4.87 -0.16
C ILE A 48 13.11 4.29 -1.57
N ARG A 49 12.00 4.47 -2.31
CA ARG A 49 11.88 3.99 -3.70
C ARG A 49 12.97 4.59 -4.58
N THR A 50 13.13 5.90 -4.53
CA THR A 50 14.16 6.62 -5.28
C THR A 50 15.56 6.10 -4.97
N ILE A 51 15.88 5.90 -3.68
CA ILE A 51 17.18 5.34 -3.26
C ILE A 51 17.35 3.91 -3.77
N TYR A 52 16.34 3.06 -3.62
CA TYR A 52 16.44 1.65 -4.01
C TYR A 52 16.61 1.50 -5.52
N ASP A 53 15.96 2.35 -6.32
CA ASP A 53 16.10 2.37 -7.76
C ASP A 53 17.48 2.88 -8.19
N ASN A 54 18.00 3.93 -7.53
CA ASN A 54 19.32 4.48 -7.82
C ASN A 54 20.46 3.48 -7.61
N TYR A 55 20.34 2.58 -6.62
CA TYR A 55 21.38 1.61 -6.29
C TYR A 55 21.07 0.18 -6.74
N GLY A 56 19.89 -0.06 -7.32
CA GLY A 56 19.45 -1.39 -7.71
C GLY A 56 19.31 -2.36 -6.54
N PHE A 57 18.82 -1.89 -5.39
CA PHE A 57 18.60 -2.78 -4.24
C PHE A 57 17.42 -3.73 -4.50
N GLU A 58 17.62 -5.01 -4.20
CA GLU A 58 16.58 -6.06 -4.29
C GLU A 58 15.71 -6.15 -3.03
N THR A 59 16.05 -5.41 -1.97
CA THR A 59 15.21 -5.31 -0.77
C THR A 59 13.86 -4.72 -1.13
N GLN A 60 12.79 -5.41 -0.77
CA GLN A 60 11.42 -5.00 -1.09
C GLN A 60 10.88 -4.02 -0.06
N ILE A 61 10.25 -2.95 -0.54
CA ILE A 61 9.56 -1.95 0.27
C ILE A 61 8.20 -2.52 0.67
N LEU A 62 8.05 -2.85 1.96
CA LEU A 62 6.80 -3.29 2.55
C LEU A 62 6.15 -2.11 3.28
N ALA A 63 5.31 -1.33 2.60
CA ALA A 63 4.61 -0.20 3.21
C ALA A 63 3.71 -0.70 4.35
N ALA A 64 4.05 -0.31 5.58
CA ALA A 64 3.41 -0.77 6.80
C ALA A 64 2.78 0.37 7.59
N SER A 65 1.95 0.04 8.58
CA SER A 65 1.14 1.02 9.31
C SER A 65 0.16 1.78 8.38
N ILE A 66 -0.38 1.10 7.36
CA ILE A 66 -1.43 1.65 6.51
C ILE A 66 -2.71 1.87 7.31
N ARG A 67 -3.33 3.06 7.14
CA ARG A 67 -4.55 3.45 7.84
C ARG A 67 -5.71 3.86 6.94
N SER A 68 -5.43 4.17 5.68
CA SER A 68 -6.43 4.65 4.74
C SER A 68 -6.28 3.95 3.38
N VAL A 69 -7.34 4.01 2.58
CA VAL A 69 -7.29 3.56 1.17
C VAL A 69 -6.30 4.41 0.37
N ASN A 70 -6.13 5.69 0.72
CA ASN A 70 -5.18 6.58 0.06
C ASN A 70 -3.72 6.13 0.27
N HIS A 71 -3.35 5.67 1.47
CA HIS A 71 -1.99 5.11 1.66
C HIS A 71 -1.73 3.93 0.73
N VAL A 72 -2.75 3.08 0.49
CA VAL A 72 -2.60 1.95 -0.43
C VAL A 72 -2.43 2.43 -1.87
N LEU A 73 -3.28 3.38 -2.30
CA LEU A 73 -3.21 3.97 -3.64
C LEU A 73 -1.86 4.64 -3.89
N ASP A 74 -1.39 5.45 -2.95
CA ASP A 74 -0.16 6.21 -3.11
C ASP A 74 1.07 5.30 -2.98
N SER A 75 1.04 4.28 -2.12
CA SER A 75 2.08 3.23 -2.10
C SER A 75 2.20 2.52 -3.46
N ALA A 76 1.06 2.18 -4.08
CA ALA A 76 1.04 1.54 -5.39
C ALA A 76 1.52 2.48 -6.51
N ARG A 77 1.20 3.78 -6.44
CA ARG A 77 1.66 4.79 -7.41
C ARG A 77 3.16 5.04 -7.33
N ILE A 78 3.70 5.11 -6.12
CA ILE A 78 5.14 5.30 -5.90
C ILE A 78 5.91 4.06 -6.34
N GLY A 79 5.34 2.86 -6.19
CA GLY A 79 6.00 1.60 -6.54
C GLY A 79 6.59 0.89 -5.33
N ALA A 80 5.91 0.96 -4.17
CA ALA A 80 6.18 0.04 -3.08
C ALA A 80 5.86 -1.41 -3.52
N ASP A 81 6.74 -2.35 -3.17
CA ASP A 81 6.65 -3.74 -3.63
C ASP A 81 5.50 -4.51 -2.94
N VAL A 82 5.27 -4.20 -1.66
CA VAL A 82 4.26 -4.87 -0.82
C VAL A 82 3.56 -3.84 0.06
N ILE A 83 2.29 -4.08 0.36
CA ILE A 83 1.55 -3.37 1.40
C ILE A 83 1.10 -4.34 2.50
N THR A 84 1.11 -3.89 3.76
CA THR A 84 0.42 -4.57 4.86
C THR A 84 -0.59 -3.62 5.49
N ALA A 85 -1.87 -4.03 5.48
CA ALA A 85 -2.98 -3.18 5.88
C ALA A 85 -3.98 -3.95 6.75
N PRO A 86 -4.69 -3.26 7.67
CA PRO A 86 -5.78 -3.87 8.43
C PRO A 86 -6.92 -4.35 7.50
N PRO A 87 -7.65 -5.42 7.86
CA PRO A 87 -8.76 -5.94 7.03
C PRO A 87 -9.83 -4.90 6.68
N ALA A 88 -10.06 -3.91 7.55
CA ALA A 88 -11.00 -2.83 7.30
C ALA A 88 -10.61 -1.95 6.11
N VAL A 89 -9.31 -1.65 5.96
CA VAL A 89 -8.80 -0.87 4.81
C VAL A 89 -8.96 -1.67 3.53
N ILE A 90 -8.59 -2.96 3.53
CA ILE A 90 -8.73 -3.84 2.36
C ILE A 90 -10.19 -3.94 1.91
N LYS A 91 -11.13 -4.10 2.85
CA LYS A 91 -12.57 -4.11 2.54
C LYS A 91 -13.07 -2.77 2.00
N ALA A 92 -12.52 -1.65 2.48
CA ALA A 92 -12.90 -0.34 1.98
C ALA A 92 -12.44 -0.11 0.53
N MET A 93 -11.34 -0.73 0.08
CA MET A 93 -10.81 -0.58 -1.29
C MET A 93 -11.77 -1.06 -2.39
N VAL A 94 -12.61 -2.05 -2.11
CA VAL A 94 -13.55 -2.60 -3.10
C VAL A 94 -14.88 -1.83 -3.17
N ASN A 95 -15.12 -0.91 -2.23
CA ASN A 95 -16.38 -0.18 -2.13
C ASN A 95 -16.29 1.16 -2.86
N HIS A 96 -17.27 1.45 -3.71
CA HIS A 96 -17.40 2.76 -4.34
C HIS A 96 -18.89 3.12 -4.54
N PRO A 97 -19.37 4.29 -4.06
CA PRO A 97 -20.80 4.62 -4.09
C PRO A 97 -21.42 4.64 -5.49
N LEU A 98 -20.63 4.93 -6.53
CA LEU A 98 -21.12 4.87 -7.92
C LEU A 98 -21.22 3.44 -8.46
N THR A 99 -20.46 2.49 -7.91
CA THR A 99 -20.60 1.06 -8.25
C THR A 99 -21.94 0.55 -7.75
N ASP A 100 -22.29 0.85 -6.50
CA ASP A 100 -23.58 0.46 -5.92
C ASP A 100 -24.75 1.10 -6.70
N LYS A 101 -24.70 2.41 -6.92
CA LYS A 101 -25.72 3.12 -7.72
C LYS A 101 -25.84 2.57 -9.15
N GLY A 102 -24.71 2.24 -9.77
CA GLY A 102 -24.69 1.67 -11.12
C GLY A 102 -25.31 0.27 -11.15
N LEU A 103 -25.00 -0.57 -10.16
CA LEU A 103 -25.58 -1.89 -10.02
C LEU A 103 -27.10 -1.82 -9.78
N ASP A 104 -27.56 -0.93 -8.91
CA ASP A 104 -28.98 -0.72 -8.65
C ASP A 104 -29.74 -0.30 -9.92
N ALA A 105 -29.19 0.65 -10.67
CA ALA A 105 -29.77 1.09 -11.94
C ALA A 105 -29.81 -0.06 -12.97
N PHE A 106 -28.71 -0.79 -13.11
CA PHE A 106 -28.60 -1.93 -14.03
C PHE A 106 -29.64 -3.02 -13.71
N LEU A 107 -29.83 -3.37 -12.44
CA LEU A 107 -30.82 -4.36 -12.02
C LEU A 107 -32.26 -3.88 -12.25
N ALA A 108 -32.52 -2.58 -12.09
CA ALA A 108 -33.83 -1.98 -12.38
C ALA A 108 -34.19 -2.07 -13.87
N ASP A 109 -33.25 -1.72 -14.75
CA ASP A 109 -33.45 -1.76 -16.21
C ASP A 109 -33.71 -3.18 -16.71
N ILE A 110 -32.98 -4.16 -16.17
CA ILE A 110 -33.16 -5.58 -16.50
C ILE A 110 -34.54 -6.08 -16.11
N LYS A 111 -34.99 -5.72 -14.91
CA LYS A 111 -36.31 -6.07 -14.42
C LYS A 111 -37.39 -5.45 -15.31
N ALA A 112 -37.21 -4.20 -15.74
CA ALA A 112 -38.14 -3.51 -16.65
C ALA A 112 -38.17 -4.12 -18.05
N ALA A 113 -37.05 -4.67 -18.53
CA ALA A 113 -36.92 -5.33 -19.82
C ALA A 113 -37.32 -6.82 -19.83
N GLU A 114 -37.74 -7.37 -18.68
CA GLU A 114 -38.05 -8.80 -18.49
C GLU A 114 -36.87 -9.74 -18.89
N ILE A 115 -35.64 -9.23 -18.81
CA ILE A 115 -34.44 -10.00 -19.11
C ILE A 115 -34.04 -10.81 -17.88
N LYS A 116 -33.76 -12.11 -18.07
CA LYS A 116 -33.13 -12.93 -17.03
C LYS A 116 -31.62 -12.86 -17.16
N ILE A 117 -30.98 -12.34 -16.11
CA ILE A 117 -29.56 -12.54 -15.80
C ILE A 117 -29.48 -13.45 -14.56
N LEU A 118 -28.34 -14.13 -14.42
CA LEU A 118 -27.99 -15.17 -13.44
C LEU A 118 -28.84 -15.20 -12.16
#